data_AF-A0A923YPH9-F1
#
_entry.id   AF-A0A923YPH9-F1
#
_cell.length_a   1.000
_cell.length_b   1.000
_cell.length_c   1.000
_cell.angle_alpha   90.00
_cell.angle_beta   90.00
_cell.angle_gamma   90.00
#
_symmetry.space_group_name_H-M   'P 1'
#
loop_
_entity.id
_entity.type
_entity.pdbx_description
1 polymer ?
#
loop_
_entity_poly.entity_id
_entity_poly.type
_entity_poly.pdbx_seq_one_letter_code
_entity_poly.pdbx_strand_id
1 'polypeptide(L)' 'MTLIAPTLSIAQRLCAVSRAQRVPSPALELLILRNVVSAADCEALIALVDAGRRPSTIADANGDPLFRTS' A
#
# COMPACT_ATOMS: atom_id res chain seq x y z
N MET A 1 14.74 14.68 34.04
CA MET A 1 15.37 14.47 32.72
C MET A 1 14.75 13.22 32.12
N THR A 2 13.66 13.37 31.36
CA THR A 2 12.95 12.22 30.78
C THR A 2 13.66 11.83 29.49
N LEU A 3 14.33 10.67 29.50
CA LEU A 3 14.94 10.10 28.31
C LEU A 3 13.83 9.72 27.32
N ILE A 4 13.83 10.34 26.14
CA ILE A 4 13.01 9.91 25.01
C ILE A 4 13.65 8.61 24.50
N ALA A 5 12.92 7.50 24.58
CA ALA A 5 13.39 6.22 24.03
C ALA A 5 13.61 6.38 22.51
N PRO A 6 14.68 5.78 21.95
CA PRO A 6 14.95 5.88 20.53
C PRO A 6 13.80 5.27 19.73
N THR A 7 13.18 6.06 18.86
CA THR A 7 12.16 5.57 17.95
C THR A 7 12.81 4.69 16.89
N LEU A 8 12.40 3.42 16.82
CA LEU A 8 12.83 2.51 15.76
C LEU A 8 12.54 3.11 14.38
N SER A 9 13.44 2.87 13.42
CA SER A 9 13.17 3.19 12.02
C SER A 9 11.98 2.38 11.50
N ILE A 10 11.33 2.85 10.43
CA ILE A 10 10.22 2.12 9.80
C ILE A 10 10.68 0.70 9.39
N ALA A 11 11.89 0.58 8.85
CA ALA A 11 12.47 -0.71 8.49
C ALA A 11 12.64 -1.64 9.70
N GLN A 12 13.20 -1.14 10.81
CA GLN A 12 13.34 -1.93 12.05
C GLN A 12 11.99 -2.39 12.60
N ARG A 13 10.96 -1.52 12.54
CA ARG A 13 9.60 -1.87 12.95
C ARG A 13 9.00 -2.95 12.06
N LEU A 14 9.17 -2.85 10.75
CA LEU A 14 8.61 -3.82 9.80
C LEU A 14 9.33 -5.18 9.88
N CYS A 15 10.65 -5.19 10.08
CA CYS A 15 11.43 -6.41 10.31
C CYS A 15 11.05 -7.14 11.61
N ALA A 16 10.52 -6.43 12.62
CA ALA A 16 10.05 -7.03 13.86
C ALA A 16 8.68 -7.72 13.73
N VAL A 17 7.98 -7.56 12.59
CA VAL A 17 6.68 -8.21 12.37
C VAL A 17 6.89 -9.67 11.99
N SER A 18 6.58 -10.59 12.89
CA SER A 18 6.76 -12.03 12.70
C SER A 18 6.01 -12.61 11.49
N ARG A 19 4.90 -11.98 11.09
CA ARG A 19 4.10 -12.36 9.90
C ARG A 19 4.68 -11.84 8.58
N ALA A 20 5.67 -10.95 8.61
CA ALA A 20 6.28 -10.42 7.41
C ALA A 20 7.24 -11.44 6.80
N GLN A 21 7.13 -11.65 5.49
CA GLN A 21 7.99 -12.54 4.72
C GLN A 21 9.10 -11.72 4.08
N ARG A 22 10.36 -12.08 4.34
CA ARG A 22 11.52 -11.41 3.71
C ARG A 22 11.86 -12.10 2.39
N VAL A 23 11.96 -11.33 1.31
CA VAL A 23 12.41 -11.84 0.02
C VAL A 23 13.95 -11.91 0.02
N PRO A 24 14.55 -13.07 -0.28
CA PRO A 24 16.01 -13.21 -0.33
C PRO A 24 16.53 -12.61 -1.64
N SER A 25 16.78 -11.31 -1.64
CA SER A 25 17.38 -10.59 -2.78
C SER A 25 18.55 -9.74 -2.31
N PRO A 26 19.71 -9.79 -3.01
CA PRO A 26 20.81 -8.87 -2.73
C PRO A 26 20.55 -7.46 -3.30
N ALA A 27 19.58 -7.28 -4.20
CA ALA A 27 19.33 -6.02 -4.89
C ALA A 27 18.51 -5.02 -4.06
N LEU A 28 17.65 -5.50 -3.15
CA LEU A 28 16.78 -4.66 -2.33
C LEU A 28 16.22 -5.42 -1.12
N GLU A 29 15.87 -4.68 -0.07
CA GLU A 29 15.18 -5.22 1.10
C GLU A 29 13.65 -5.17 0.89
N LEU A 30 13.04 -6.33 0.64
CA LEU A 30 11.59 -6.46 0.44
C LEU A 30 10.96 -7.34 1.52
N LEU A 31 9.91 -6.79 2.14
CA LEU A 31 9.07 -7.44 3.12
C LEU A 31 7.63 -7.52 2.59
N ILE A 32 7.05 -8.71 2.60
CA ILE A 32 5.66 -8.95 2.20
C ILE A 32 4.85 -9.28 3.45
N LEU A 33 3.85 -8.45 3.76
CA LEU A 33 2.87 -8.73 4.79
C LEU A 33 1.51 -8.99 4.14
N ARG A 34 0.96 -10.18 4.37
CA ARG A 34 -0.33 -10.60 3.79
C ARG A 34 -1.48 -10.39 4.77
N ASN A 35 -2.68 -10.21 4.21
CA ASN A 35 -3.93 -10.07 4.97
C ASN A 35 -3.81 -8.98 6.05
N VAL A 36 -3.33 -7.80 5.64
CA VAL A 36 -3.21 -6.61 6.49
C VAL A 36 -4.57 -5.93 6.72
N VAL A 37 -5.50 -6.16 5.80
CA VAL A 37 -6.90 -5.74 5.88
C VAL A 37 -7.74 -6.98 6.17
N SER A 38 -8.73 -6.85 7.07
CA SER A 38 -9.64 -7.96 7.36
C SER A 38 -10.58 -8.20 6.17
N ALA A 39 -11.17 -9.39 6.07
CA ALA A 39 -12.15 -9.66 5.02
C ALA A 39 -13.36 -8.69 5.10
N ALA A 40 -13.81 -8.35 6.31
CA ALA A 40 -14.91 -7.42 6.52
C ALA A 40 -14.56 -5.99 6.06
N ASP A 41 -13.34 -5.53 6.35
CA ASP A 41 -12.88 -4.21 5.90
C ASP A 41 -12.69 -4.17 4.37
N CYS A 42 -12.25 -5.27 3.76
CA CYS A 42 -12.19 -5.41 2.30
C CYS A 42 -13.58 -5.27 1.68
N GLU A 43 -14.59 -5.98 2.21
CA GLU A 43 -15.97 -5.88 1.74
C GLU A 43 -16.54 -4.45 1.90
N ALA A 44 -16.28 -3.82 3.05
CA ALA A 44 -16.68 -2.43 3.27
C ALA A 44 -16.03 -1.47 2.26
N LEU A 45 -14.74 -1.67 1.97
CA LEU A 45 -14.02 -0.87 0.99
C LEU A 45 -14.57 -1.08 -0.43
N ILE A 46 -14.88 -2.33 -0.81
CA ILE A 46 -15.51 -2.65 -2.10
C ILE A 46 -16.85 -1.93 -2.22
N ALA A 47 -17.71 -2.01 -1.21
CA ALA A 47 -19.00 -1.34 -1.21
C ALA A 47 -18.88 0.19 -1.37
N LEU A 48 -17.87 0.80 -0.72
CA LEU A 48 -17.59 2.24 -0.86
C LEU A 48 -17.16 2.60 -2.29
N VAL A 49 -16.28 1.80 -2.90
CA VAL A 49 -15.85 1.99 -4.30
C VAL A 49 -17.03 1.81 -5.26
N ASP A 50 -17.84 0.78 -5.03
CA ASP A 50 -18.99 0.44 -5.88
C ASP A 50 -20.08 1.50 -5.82
N ALA A 51 -20.32 2.10 -4.65
CA ALA A 51 -21.27 3.20 -4.50
C ALA A 51 -20.92 4.42 -5.38
N GLY A 52 -19.64 4.65 -5.65
CA GLY A 52 -19.14 5.74 -6.49
C GLY A 52 -18.67 5.29 -7.88
N ARG A 53 -18.93 4.03 -8.27
CA ARG A 53 -18.37 3.46 -9.49
C ARG A 53 -18.94 4.15 -10.72
N ARG A 54 -18.06 4.83 -11.43
CA ARG A 54 -18.31 5.38 -12.77
C ARG A 54 -17.15 5.01 -13.69
N PRO A 55 -17.36 4.96 -15.01
CA PRO A 55 -16.26 4.87 -15.96
C PRO A 55 -15.19 5.92 -15.66
N SER A 56 -13.92 5.50 -15.60
CA SER A 56 -12.81 6.43 -15.41
C SER A 56 -12.67 7.29 -16.66
N THR A 57 -12.82 8.60 -16.52
CA THR A 57 -12.57 9.56 -17.60
C THR A 57 -11.09 9.91 -17.72
N ILE A 58 -10.24 9.39 -16.83
CA ILE A 58 -8.79 9.66 -16.83
C ILE A 58 -8.11 9.01 -18.04
N ALA A 59 -8.70 7.98 -18.65
CA ALA A 59 -8.19 7.39 -19.89
C ALA A 59 -8.89 7.94 -21.15
N ASP A 60 -9.86 8.84 -21.00
CA ASP A 60 -10.47 9.49 -22.15
C ASP A 60 -9.43 10.40 -22.81
N ALA A 61 -9.44 10.44 -24.14
CA ALA A 61 -8.66 11.43 -24.87
C ALA A 61 -9.18 12.83 -24.48
N ASN A 62 -8.48 13.49 -23.56
CA ASN A 62 -8.77 14.84 -23.08
C ASN A 62 -8.44 15.93 -24.12
N GLY A 63 -8.21 15.55 -25.37
CA GLY A 63 -7.74 16.43 -26.44
C GLY A 63 -6.23 16.66 -26.46
N ASP A 64 -5.48 16.12 -25.49
CA ASP A 64 -4.02 16.22 -25.47
C ASP A 64 -3.37 14.98 -26.11
N PRO A 65 -2.74 15.11 -27.29
CA PRO A 65 -2.11 13.99 -27.99
C PRO A 65 -0.90 13.38 -27.25
N LEU A 66 -0.34 14.10 -26.26
CA LEU A 66 0.76 13.64 -25.42
C LEU A 66 0.28 12.99 -24.11
N PHE A 67 -1.03 13.02 -23.82
CA PHE A 67 -1.56 12.41 -22.62
C PHE A 67 -1.35 10.90 -22.64
N ARG A 68 -0.65 10.38 -21.62
CA ARG A 68 -0.39 8.95 -21.42
C ARG A 68 -0.63 8.63 -19.95
N THR A 69 -1.52 7.69 -19.69
CA THR A 69 -1.57 7.00 -18.39
C THR A 69 -0.47 5.92 -18.36
N SER A 70 0.02 5.61 -17.16
CA SER A 70 1.09 4.64 -16.89
C SER A 70 0.78 3.25 -17.41
#